data_AF-A0A524G655-F1
#
_entry.id   AF-A0A524G655-F1
#
_cell.length_a   1.000
_cell.length_b   1.000
_cell.length_c   1.000
_cell.angle_alpha   90.00
_cell.angle_beta   90.00
_cell.angle_gamma   90.00
#
_symmetry.space_group_name_H-M   'P 1'
#
loop_
_entity.id
_entity.type
_entity.pdbx_description
1 polymer ?
#
loop_
_entity_poly.entity_id
_entity_poly.type
_entity_poly.pdbx_seq_one_letter_code
_entity_poly.pdbx_strand_id
1 'polypeptide(L)' 'MKLVTVKMSDIYVNGLDKLVEIGMYPSRSEAIRVAIRDLLRRELWPENGSPILKNPESE' A
#
# COMPACT_ATOMS: atom_id res chain seq x y z
N MET A 1 -1.51 12.62 -4.96
CA MET A 1 -2.14 11.28 -4.82
C MET A 1 -3.02 11.02 -6.03
N LYS A 2 -3.09 9.78 -6.53
CA LYS A 2 -4.05 9.38 -7.58
C LYS A 2 -5.16 8.52 -6.95
N LEU A 3 -6.41 8.70 -7.37
CA LEU A 3 -7.53 7.88 -6.92
C LEU A 3 -7.50 6.54 -7.64
N VAL A 4 -7.58 5.43 -6.88
CA VAL A 4 -7.61 4.08 -7.40
C VAL A 4 -8.80 3.36 -6.78
N THR A 5 -9.63 2.74 -7.61
CA THR A 5 -10.77 1.93 -7.18
C THR A 5 -10.44 0.46 -7.39
N VAL A 6 -10.63 -0.37 -6.35
CA VAL A 6 -10.38 -1.81 -6.39
C VAL A 6 -11.62 -2.56 -5.91
N LYS A 7 -11.86 -3.75 -6.48
CA LYS A 7 -12.88 -4.68 -5.97
C LYS A 7 -12.20 -5.61 -4.96
N MET A 8 -12.80 -5.78 -3.78
CA MET A 8 -12.27 -6.61 -2.70
C MET A 8 -13.40 -7.41 -2.07
N SER A 9 -13.09 -8.58 -1.53
CA SER A 9 -14.06 -9.35 -0.73
C SER A 9 -14.38 -8.61 0.57
N ASP A 10 -15.63 -8.73 1.02
CA ASP A 10 -16.14 -8.07 2.23
C ASP A 10 -15.31 -8.40 3.47
N ILE A 11 -14.72 -9.60 3.55
CA ILE A 11 -13.85 -10.01 4.68
C ILE A 11 -12.67 -9.06 4.86
N TYR A 12 -12.07 -8.58 3.76
CA TYR A 12 -10.92 -7.67 3.81
C TYR A 12 -11.35 -6.25 4.15
N VAL A 13 -12.50 -5.81 3.61
CA VAL A 13 -13.07 -4.49 3.93
C VAL A 13 -13.40 -4.40 5.41
N ASN A 14 -14.07 -5.43 5.96
CA ASN A 14 -14.40 -5.50 7.38
C ASN A 14 -13.15 -5.53 8.28
N GLY A 15 -12.10 -6.24 7.87
CA GLY A 15 -10.81 -6.22 8.56
C GLY A 15 -10.19 -4.82 8.60
N LEU A 16 -10.21 -4.10 7.46
CA LEU A 16 -9.73 -2.71 7.39
C LEU A 16 -10.58 -1.77 8.24
N ASP A 17 -11.90 -1.92 8.23
CA ASP A 17 -12.80 -1.13 9.07
C ASP A 17 -12.50 -1.35 10.55
N LYS A 18 -12.19 -2.59 10.96
CA LYS A 18 -11.81 -2.87 12.36
C LYS A 18 -10.52 -2.17 12.77
N LEU A 19 -9.52 -2.14 11.89
CA LEU A 19 -8.26 -1.44 12.14
C LEU A 19 -8.46 0.07 12.33
N VAL A 20 -9.43 0.66 11.63
CA VAL A 20 -9.78 2.08 11.80
C VAL A 20 -10.59 2.29 13.09
N GLU A 21 -11.54 1.41 13.39
CA GLU A 21 -12.40 1.48 14.58
C GLU A 21 -11.58 1.45 15.87
N ILE A 22 -10.54 0.60 15.94
CA ILE A 22 -9.64 0.54 17.10
C ILE A 22 -8.61 1.68 17.14
N GLY A 23 -8.66 2.62 16.20
CA GLY A 23 -7.77 3.78 16.14
C GLY A 23 -6.34 3.47 15.66
N MET A 24 -6.07 2.27 15.12
CA MET A 24 -4.73 1.92 14.66
C MET A 24 -4.34 2.66 13.37
N TYR A 25 -5.33 2.98 12.53
CA TYR A 25 -5.15 3.82 11.36
C TYR A 25 -6.27 4.86 11.29
N PRO A 26 -5.99 6.08 10.80
CA PRO A 26 -6.99 7.14 10.70
C PRO A 26 -8.02 6.89 9.58
N SER A 27 -7.72 6.03 8.61
CA SER A 27 -8.64 5.66 7.54
C SER A 27 -8.24 4.34 6.86
N ARG A 28 -9.19 3.70 6.18
CA ARG A 28 -8.93 2.51 5.34
C ARG A 28 -7.86 2.80 4.29
N SER A 29 -7.94 3.96 3.65
CA SER A 29 -6.99 4.40 2.63
C SER A 29 -5.57 4.51 3.18
N GLU A 30 -5.42 4.90 4.44
CA GLU A 30 -4.11 4.95 5.09
C GLU A 30 -3.56 3.56 5.38
N ALA A 31 -4.38 2.68 5.97
CA ALA A 31 -4.00 1.29 6.21
C ALA A 31 -3.56 0.57 4.92
N ILE A 32 -4.32 0.74 3.83
CA ILE A 32 -3.97 0.17 2.51
C ILE A 32 -2.64 0.74 1.99
N ARG A 33 -2.43 2.06 2.08
CA ARG A 33 -1.18 2.69 1.62
C ARG A 33 0.03 2.20 2.41
N VAL A 34 -0.09 2.00 3.72
CA VAL A 34 0.98 1.46 4.56
C VAL A 34 1.27 0.01 4.17
N ALA A 35 0.24 -0.83 4.05
CA ALA A 35 0.40 -2.21 3.61
C ALA A 35 1.09 -2.33 2.24
N ILE A 36 0.69 -1.50 1.26
CA ILE A 36 1.34 -1.46 -0.06
C ILE A 36 2.80 -1.00 0.06
N ARG A 37 3.08 0.03 0.87
CA ARG A 37 4.45 0.51 1.07
C ARG A 37 5.34 -0.58 1.64
N ASP A 38 4.86 -1.28 2.67
CA ASP A 38 5.63 -2.33 3.35
C ASP A 38 5.85 -3.52 2.42
N LEU A 39 4.85 -3.89 1.63
CA LEU A 39 4.97 -4.89 0.57
C LEU A 39 6.04 -4.49 -0.44
N LEU A 40 5.95 -3.29 -1.02
CA LEU A 40 6.91 -2.82 -2.02
C LEU A 40 8.33 -2.74 -1.44
N ARG A 41 8.47 -2.29 -0.19
CA ARG A 41 9.75 -2.25 0.50
C ARG A 41 10.34 -3.64 0.68
N ARG A 42 9.54 -4.62 1.06
CA ARG A 42 10.00 -6.01 1.26
C ARG A 42 10.41 -6.67 -0.06
N GLU A 43 9.60 -6.51 -1.10
CA GLU A 43 9.79 -7.26 -2.35
C GLU A 43 10.72 -6.58 -3.35
N LEU A 44 10.75 -5.24 -3.38
CA LEU A 44 11.45 -4.50 -4.43
C LEU A 44 12.71 -3.76 -3.95
N TRP A 45 12.89 -3.45 -2.66
CA TRP A 45 14.13 -2.80 -2.19
C TRP A 45 15.21 -3.85 -1.83
N PRO A 46 16.23 -4.08 -2.67
CA PRO A 46 17.45 -4.76 -2.24
C PRO A 46 18.28 -3.87 -1.30
N GLU A 47 19.25 -4.46 -0.60
CA GLU A 47 20.08 -3.84 0.47
C GLU A 47 20.73 -2.48 0.10
N ASN A 48 20.82 -2.11 -1.18
CA ASN A 48 21.53 -0.93 -1.67
C ASN A 48 20.66 0.23 -2.22
N GLY A 49 19.33 0.23 -2.01
CA GLY A 49 18.49 1.41 -2.26
C GLY A 49 17.42 1.27 -3.35
N SER A 50 16.57 2.31 -3.44
CA SER A 50 15.22 2.26 -4.02
C SER A 50 15.15 1.86 -5.50
N PRO A 51 14.36 0.84 -5.87
CA PRO A 51 14.23 0.30 -7.23
C PRO A 51 13.34 1.15 -8.16
N ILE A 52 12.57 2.11 -7.63
CA ILE A 52 11.50 2.78 -8.38
C ILE A 52 12.05 3.86 -9.35
N LEU A 53 13.36 4.06 -9.43
CA LEU A 53 13.98 5.07 -10.30
C LEU A 53 14.50 4.55 -11.65
N LYS A 54 14.33 3.27 -12.00
CA LYS A 54 14.65 2.85 -13.38
C LYS A 54 13.47 3.10 -14.31
N ASN A 55 13.23 4.37 -14.66
CA ASN A 55 12.42 4.70 -15.82
C ASN A 55 13.13 4.14 -17.07
N PRO A 56 12.44 3.37 -17.93
CA PRO A 56 13.02 2.88 -19.19
C PRO A 56 12.94 3.90 -20.35
N GLU A 57 12.66 5.18 -20.09
CA GLU A 57 12.58 6.21 -21.14
C GLU A 57 13.95 6.83 -21.50
N SER A 58 14.98 5.99 -21.62
CA SER A 58 16.25 6.40 -22.22
C SER A 58 16.71 5.32 -23.20
N GLU A 59 16.00 5.23 -24.32
CA GLU A 59 16.56 4.83 -25.62
C GLU A 59 15.84 5.58 -26.74
#